data_AF-A0A7S1YCZ6-F1
#
_entry.id   AF-A0A7S1YCZ6-F1
#
_cell.length_a   1.000
_cell.length_b   1.000
_cell.length_c   1.000
_cell.angle_alpha   90.00
_cell.angle_beta   90.00
_cell.angle_gamma   90.00
#
_symmetry.space_group_name_H-M   'P 1'
#
loop_
_entity.id
_entity.type
_entity.pdbx_description
1 polymer ?
#
loop_
_entity_poly.entity_id
_entity_poly.type
_entity_poly.pdbx_seq_one_letter_code
_entity_poly.pdbx_strand_id
1 'polypeptide(L)'
;FADRLRSNNLRHHEAWMGFTRTLLPGIEYPLPTSTMSRKECTELMAPALMAALNKSGMQRNFPRAAVYGPQQFQGLGVKDPYLTQGIEHIRAIIDTPQLKSGTSDLIAAVVEQLYVQLGTSAGLETDPKLFGKVVDDDTWIGHTWKFLREQLISVLPETGKPKLRRAGDQFLMDVAATIFRTPSEIDRVNRCRLHLQ
;
A
#
# COMPACT_ATOMS: atom_id res chain seq x y z
N PHE A 1 -7.23 -0.58 25.06
CA PHE A 1 -5.89 -1.16 25.35
C PHE A 1 -5.02 -0.23 26.18
N ALA A 2 -4.78 1.01 25.74
CA ALA A 2 -3.94 1.98 26.44
C ALA A 2 -4.33 2.17 27.92
N ASP A 3 -5.62 2.24 28.24
CA ASP A 3 -6.07 2.40 29.64
C ASP A 3 -5.79 1.17 30.51
N ARG A 4 -5.87 -0.04 29.93
CA ARG A 4 -5.50 -1.29 30.62
C ARG A 4 -3.99 -1.37 30.88
N LEU A 5 -3.17 -0.87 29.94
CA LEU A 5 -1.71 -0.78 30.14
C LEU A 5 -1.35 0.25 31.23
N ARG A 6 -2.07 1.37 31.29
CA ARG A 6 -1.85 2.42 32.28
C ARG A 6 -2.20 1.94 33.69
N SER A 7 -3.37 1.32 33.86
CA SER A 7 -3.91 0.93 35.16
C SER A 7 -3.25 -0.30 35.78
N ASN A 8 -2.63 -1.17 34.98
CA ASN A 8 -2.09 -2.44 35.48
C ASN A 8 -0.65 -2.33 36.01
N ASN A 9 -0.31 -3.11 37.04
CA ASN A 9 1.03 -3.17 37.66
C ASN A 9 1.98 -4.09 36.90
N LEU A 10 2.14 -3.84 35.60
CA LEU A 10 3.07 -4.60 34.75
C LEU A 10 4.51 -4.08 34.92
N ARG A 11 5.49 -4.99 34.92
CA ARG A 11 6.91 -4.64 34.82
C ARG A 11 7.19 -4.00 33.45
N HIS A 12 8.24 -3.20 33.37
CA HIS A 12 8.60 -2.49 32.14
C HIS A 12 8.73 -3.41 30.92
N HIS A 13 9.39 -4.56 31.07
CA HIS A 13 9.57 -5.54 29.98
C HIS A 13 8.25 -6.22 29.59
N GLU A 14 7.35 -6.48 30.54
CA GLU A 14 6.04 -7.09 30.30
C GLU A 14 5.14 -6.15 29.51
N ALA A 15 5.22 -4.85 29.78
CA ALA A 15 4.51 -3.82 29.03
C ALA A 15 4.95 -3.77 27.56
N TRP A 16 6.26 -3.81 27.30
CA TRP A 16 6.79 -3.85 25.93
C TRP A 16 6.42 -5.15 25.21
N MET A 17 6.47 -6.27 25.93
CA MET A 17 6.08 -7.57 25.40
C MET A 17 4.59 -7.62 25.05
N GLY A 18 3.71 -7.11 25.91
CA GLY A 18 2.27 -7.04 25.64
C GLY A 18 1.93 -6.15 24.44
N PHE A 19 2.66 -5.05 24.27
CA PHE A 19 2.55 -4.24 23.04
C PHE A 19 2.96 -5.05 21.80
N THR A 20 4.17 -5.60 21.81
CA THR A 20 4.78 -6.23 20.61
C THR A 20 4.13 -7.58 20.25
N ARG A 21 3.68 -8.36 21.24
CA ARG A 21 3.14 -9.71 21.03
C ARG A 21 1.62 -9.79 20.97
N THR A 22 0.91 -8.75 21.40
CA THR A 22 -0.56 -8.79 21.46
C THR A 22 -1.19 -7.66 20.68
N LEU A 23 -0.83 -6.41 20.98
CA LEU A 23 -1.44 -5.29 20.27
C LEU A 23 -0.94 -5.20 18.83
N LEU A 24 0.38 -5.21 18.64
CA LEU A 24 0.99 -5.00 17.33
C LEU A 24 0.50 -6.03 16.29
N PRO A 25 0.44 -7.35 16.57
CA PRO A 25 -0.15 -8.31 15.64
C PRO A 25 -1.63 -8.07 15.36
N GLY A 26 -2.38 -7.57 16.36
CA GLY A 26 -3.78 -7.18 16.16
C GLY A 26 -3.96 -5.97 15.25
N ILE A 27 -3.00 -5.04 15.26
CA ILE A 27 -2.94 -3.92 14.32
C ILE A 27 -2.48 -4.40 12.93
N GLU A 28 -1.52 -5.31 12.87
CA GLU A 28 -0.97 -5.83 11.61
C GLU A 28 -1.95 -6.72 10.85
N TYR A 29 -2.79 -7.49 11.56
CA TYR A 29 -3.73 -8.44 10.96
C TYR A 29 -4.67 -7.85 9.88
N PRO A 30 -5.34 -6.69 10.09
CA PRO A 30 -6.21 -6.11 9.07
C PRO A 30 -5.48 -5.32 7.98
N LEU A 31 -4.16 -5.07 8.11
CA LEU A 31 -3.44 -4.21 7.16
C LEU A 31 -3.53 -4.71 5.71
N PRO A 32 -3.38 -6.01 5.38
CA PRO A 32 -3.38 -6.50 4.00
C PRO A 32 -4.65 -6.19 3.21
N THR A 33 -5.78 -5.96 3.89
CA THR A 33 -7.07 -5.67 3.28
C THR A 33 -7.52 -4.22 3.45
N SER A 34 -6.75 -3.41 4.16
CA SER A 34 -7.08 -2.02 4.46
C SER A 34 -6.42 -1.03 3.50
N THR A 35 -6.97 0.18 3.43
CA THR A 35 -6.47 1.27 2.59
C THR A 35 -6.18 2.51 3.43
N MET A 36 -5.34 2.36 4.47
CA MET A 36 -4.97 3.51 5.30
C MET A 36 -3.84 4.30 4.64
N SER A 37 -3.95 5.63 4.68
CA SER A 37 -2.86 6.55 4.32
C SER A 37 -1.76 6.55 5.38
N ARG A 38 -0.56 7.03 5.02
CA ARG A 38 0.56 7.18 5.96
C ARG A 38 0.18 8.00 7.20
N LYS A 39 -0.67 9.02 7.03
CA LYS A 39 -1.16 9.86 8.12
C LYS A 39 -2.07 9.05 9.06
N GLU A 40 -3.02 8.30 8.52
CA GLU A 40 -3.94 7.48 9.30
C GLU A 40 -3.20 6.35 10.04
N CYS A 41 -2.22 5.69 9.41
CA CYS A 41 -1.37 4.70 10.08
C CYS A 41 -0.58 5.32 11.25
N THR A 42 -0.10 6.56 11.08
CA THR A 42 0.62 7.29 12.12
C THR A 42 -0.31 7.64 13.28
N GLU A 43 -1.52 8.13 12.99
CA GLU A 43 -2.55 8.45 13.99
C GLU A 43 -3.04 7.20 14.74
N LEU A 44 -3.19 6.08 14.04
CA LEU A 44 -3.53 4.78 14.62
C LEU A 44 -2.47 4.31 15.64
N MET A 45 -1.18 4.40 15.27
CA MET A 45 -0.08 3.92 16.12
C MET A 45 0.29 4.87 17.25
N ALA A 46 0.08 6.18 17.08
CA ALA A 46 0.50 7.19 18.04
C ALA A 46 0.09 6.89 19.50
N PRO A 47 -1.21 6.66 19.83
CA PRO A 47 -1.63 6.41 21.21
C PRO A 47 -1.08 5.08 21.76
N ALA A 48 -0.99 4.06 20.91
CA ALA A 48 -0.46 2.75 21.28
C ALA A 48 1.03 2.84 21.66
N LEU A 49 1.82 3.48 20.80
CA LEU A 49 3.25 3.66 21.02
C LEU A 49 3.54 4.55 22.22
N MET A 50 2.84 5.67 22.38
CA MET A 50 3.05 6.55 23.54
C MET A 50 2.78 5.82 24.87
N ALA A 51 1.72 5.01 24.93
CA ALA A 51 1.42 4.22 26.12
C ALA A 51 2.47 3.12 26.36
N ALA A 52 2.83 2.37 25.32
CA ALA A 52 3.79 1.27 25.40
C ALA A 52 5.20 1.75 25.77
N LEU A 53 5.70 2.79 25.12
CA LEU A 53 7.02 3.38 25.39
C LEU A 53 7.09 3.88 26.84
N ASN A 54 6.11 4.68 27.27
CA ASN A 54 6.10 5.23 28.62
C ASN A 54 6.06 4.13 29.69
N LYS A 55 5.22 3.09 29.50
CA LYS A 55 5.08 1.99 30.46
C LYS A 55 6.30 1.06 30.48
N SER A 56 7.05 1.00 29.38
CA SER A 56 8.30 0.24 29.28
C SER A 56 9.55 0.99 29.75
N GLY A 57 9.39 2.19 30.31
CA GLY A 57 10.51 2.99 30.82
C GLY A 57 11.25 3.76 29.73
N MET A 58 10.70 3.82 28.51
CA MET A 58 11.21 4.62 27.40
C MET A 58 10.51 5.98 27.31
N GLN A 59 11.15 6.95 26.66
CA GLN A 59 10.54 8.26 26.43
C GLN A 59 9.29 8.13 25.54
N ARG A 60 8.15 8.70 25.97
CA ARG A 60 6.91 8.71 25.18
C ARG A 60 7.04 9.30 23.76
N ASN A 61 7.95 10.24 23.57
CA ASN A 61 8.24 10.93 22.32
C ASN A 61 9.51 10.39 21.65
N PHE A 62 9.86 9.13 21.90
CA PHE A 62 11.01 8.49 21.27
C PHE A 62 10.97 8.67 19.75
N PRO A 63 12.10 9.01 19.09
CA PRO A 63 12.11 9.27 17.66
C PRO A 63 11.51 8.12 16.85
N ARG A 64 10.50 8.40 16.01
CA ARG A 64 9.80 7.35 15.25
C ARG A 64 10.71 6.60 14.28
N ALA A 65 11.74 7.26 13.75
CA ALA A 65 12.77 6.61 12.95
C ALA A 65 13.52 5.51 13.72
N ALA A 66 13.76 5.70 15.03
CA ALA A 66 14.39 4.68 15.88
C ALA A 66 13.38 3.61 16.32
N VAL A 67 12.11 3.97 16.55
CA VAL A 67 11.05 2.99 16.85
C VAL A 67 10.90 1.99 15.70
N TYR A 68 10.79 2.50 14.47
CA TYR A 68 10.59 1.67 13.28
C TYR A 68 11.90 1.15 12.67
N GLY A 69 13.05 1.61 13.19
CA GLY A 69 14.36 1.19 12.74
C GLY A 69 14.62 -0.29 13.08
N PRO A 70 15.43 -0.98 12.28
CA PRO A 70 15.76 -2.38 12.54
C PRO A 70 16.72 -2.51 13.73
N GLN A 71 16.63 -3.62 14.45
CA GLN A 71 17.44 -3.86 15.66
C GLN A 71 18.95 -3.88 15.37
N GLN A 72 19.37 -4.29 14.18
CA GLN A 72 20.77 -4.27 13.74
C GLN A 72 21.39 -2.86 13.75
N PHE A 73 20.57 -1.81 13.62
CA PHE A 73 20.99 -0.41 13.66
C PHE A 73 20.46 0.30 14.91
N GLN A 74 20.33 -0.42 16.03
CA GLN A 74 19.87 0.10 17.32
C GLN A 74 18.44 0.66 17.32
N GLY A 75 17.61 0.24 16.35
CA GLY A 75 16.17 0.51 16.38
C GLY A 75 15.41 -0.47 17.26
N LEU A 76 14.14 -0.16 17.55
CA LEU A 76 13.28 -1.02 18.38
C LEU A 76 12.67 -2.20 17.59
N GLY A 77 12.76 -2.17 16.26
CA GLY A 77 12.27 -3.25 15.40
C GLY A 77 10.75 -3.34 15.28
N VAL A 78 10.03 -2.26 15.62
CA VAL A 78 8.58 -2.19 15.36
C VAL A 78 8.38 -2.00 13.86
N LYS A 79 7.47 -2.72 13.23
CA LYS A 79 7.18 -2.49 11.81
C LYS A 79 6.31 -1.24 11.64
N ASP A 80 6.64 -0.39 10.68
CA ASP A 80 5.78 0.74 10.30
C ASP A 80 4.52 0.19 9.61
N PRO A 81 3.30 0.41 10.14
CA PRO A 81 2.09 -0.14 9.55
C PRO A 81 1.86 0.30 8.10
N TYR A 82 2.27 1.51 7.72
CA TYR A 82 2.10 1.98 6.35
C TYR A 82 2.98 1.18 5.38
N LEU A 83 4.23 0.92 5.77
CA LEU A 83 5.13 0.07 4.99
C LEU A 83 4.66 -1.39 5.00
N THR A 84 4.23 -1.92 6.14
CA THR A 84 3.69 -3.27 6.25
C THR A 84 2.48 -3.46 5.34
N GLN A 85 1.52 -2.53 5.36
CA GLN A 85 0.34 -2.55 4.48
C GLN A 85 0.75 -2.66 3.01
N GLY A 86 1.63 -1.76 2.54
CA GLY A 86 2.08 -1.77 1.15
C GLY A 86 2.86 -3.03 0.77
N ILE A 87 3.72 -3.54 1.66
CA ILE A 87 4.45 -4.80 1.44
C ILE A 87 3.49 -5.98 1.33
N GLU A 88 2.48 -6.08 2.19
CA GLU A 88 1.50 -7.16 2.14
C GLU A 88 0.61 -7.06 0.89
N HIS A 89 0.30 -5.86 0.40
CA HIS A 89 -0.39 -5.69 -0.88
C HIS A 89 0.45 -6.17 -2.06
N ILE A 90 1.73 -5.80 -2.09
CA ILE A 90 2.67 -6.26 -3.11
C ILE A 90 2.78 -7.79 -3.08
N ARG A 91 2.92 -8.36 -1.88
CA ARG A 91 2.97 -9.80 -1.70
C ARG A 91 1.71 -10.48 -2.22
N ALA A 92 0.53 -9.95 -1.91
CA ALA A 92 -0.73 -10.49 -2.42
C ALA A 92 -0.78 -10.50 -3.95
N ILE A 93 -0.27 -9.47 -4.62
CA ILE A 93 -0.17 -9.42 -6.09
C ILE A 93 0.82 -10.46 -6.62
N ILE A 94 1.99 -10.60 -5.98
CA ILE A 94 3.05 -11.53 -6.42
C ILE A 94 2.65 -13.00 -6.20
N ASP A 95 1.99 -13.30 -5.08
CA ASP A 95 1.62 -14.67 -4.67
C ASP A 95 0.35 -15.19 -5.39
N THR A 96 -0.36 -14.29 -6.11
CA THR A 96 -1.61 -14.58 -6.81
C THR A 96 -1.52 -15.77 -7.78
N PRO A 97 -0.51 -15.87 -8.69
CA PRO A 97 -0.41 -16.98 -9.63
C PRO A 97 -0.24 -18.36 -8.96
N GLN A 98 0.37 -18.40 -7.76
CA GLN A 98 0.72 -19.66 -7.09
C GLN A 98 -0.42 -20.17 -6.19
N LEU A 99 -1.18 -19.29 -5.56
CA LEU A 99 -2.17 -19.65 -4.54
C LEU A 99 -3.45 -20.32 -5.08
N LYS A 100 -3.87 -20.00 -6.32
CA LYS A 100 -5.09 -20.55 -6.97
C LYS A 100 -6.30 -20.64 -6.03
N SER A 101 -6.59 -19.55 -5.32
CA SER A 101 -7.71 -19.41 -4.40
C SER A 101 -8.70 -18.36 -4.90
N GLY A 102 -9.94 -18.35 -4.37
CA GLY A 102 -10.92 -17.33 -4.76
C GLY A 102 -10.43 -15.89 -4.50
N THR A 103 -9.61 -15.68 -3.47
CA THR A 103 -8.98 -14.38 -3.19
C THR A 103 -7.93 -14.01 -4.24
N SER A 104 -7.13 -14.97 -4.71
CA SER A 104 -6.16 -14.69 -5.78
C SER A 104 -6.85 -14.33 -7.09
N ASP A 105 -7.99 -14.95 -7.40
CA ASP A 105 -8.78 -14.61 -8.59
C ASP A 105 -9.33 -13.18 -8.50
N LEU A 106 -9.78 -12.75 -7.31
CA LEU A 106 -10.21 -11.37 -7.08
C LEU A 106 -9.05 -10.38 -7.21
N ILE A 107 -7.87 -10.69 -6.68
CA ILE A 107 -6.68 -9.83 -6.83
C ILE A 107 -6.29 -9.73 -8.31
N ALA A 108 -6.25 -10.85 -9.03
CA ALA A 108 -5.97 -10.86 -10.46
C ALA A 108 -6.98 -9.98 -11.23
N ALA A 109 -8.28 -10.12 -10.95
CA ALA A 109 -9.33 -9.32 -11.57
C ALA A 109 -9.17 -7.82 -11.28
N VAL A 110 -8.82 -7.45 -10.05
CA VAL A 110 -8.59 -6.05 -9.67
C VAL A 110 -7.36 -5.47 -10.38
N VAL A 111 -6.28 -6.23 -10.50
CA VAL A 111 -5.09 -5.84 -11.27
C VAL A 111 -5.43 -5.70 -12.76
N GLU A 112 -6.16 -6.66 -13.34
CA GLU A 112 -6.64 -6.62 -14.72
C GLU A 112 -7.53 -5.41 -14.98
N GLN A 113 -8.45 -5.11 -14.07
CA GLN A 113 -9.30 -3.94 -14.13
C GLN A 113 -8.49 -2.65 -14.14
N LEU A 114 -7.41 -2.55 -13.35
CA LEU A 114 -6.50 -1.42 -13.38
C LEU A 114 -5.88 -1.25 -14.79
N TYR A 115 -5.36 -2.32 -15.39
CA TYR A 115 -4.80 -2.26 -16.75
C TYR A 115 -5.85 -1.81 -17.78
N VAL A 116 -7.08 -2.31 -17.67
CA VAL A 116 -8.18 -1.91 -18.56
C VAL A 116 -8.52 -0.44 -18.38
N GLN A 117 -8.60 0.05 -17.13
CA GLN A 117 -8.90 1.46 -16.81
C GLN A 117 -7.79 2.40 -17.29
N LEU A 118 -6.53 2.05 -17.08
CA LEU A 118 -5.37 2.85 -17.51
C LEU A 118 -5.16 2.82 -19.02
N GLY A 119 -5.35 1.66 -19.65
CA GLY A 119 -5.16 1.50 -21.10
C GLY A 119 -3.72 1.64 -21.60
N THR A 120 -2.75 1.56 -20.69
CA THR A 120 -1.32 1.70 -20.96
C THR A 120 -0.64 0.33 -21.02
N SER A 121 0.55 0.28 -21.60
CA SER A 121 1.41 -0.92 -21.52
C SER A 121 2.00 -1.13 -20.12
N ALA A 122 2.19 -0.05 -19.37
CA ALA A 122 2.95 -0.03 -18.12
C ALA A 122 2.11 -0.39 -16.88
N GLY A 123 0.79 -0.20 -16.90
CA GLY A 123 -0.09 -0.53 -15.76
C GLY A 123 0.35 0.10 -14.44
N LEU A 124 0.72 -0.73 -13.46
CA LEU A 124 1.19 -0.31 -12.13
C LEU A 124 2.45 0.57 -12.16
N GLU A 125 3.22 0.59 -13.25
CA GLU A 125 4.41 1.44 -13.38
C GLU A 125 4.09 2.85 -13.89
N THR A 126 2.84 3.11 -14.30
CA THR A 126 2.42 4.45 -14.72
C THR A 126 2.49 5.45 -13.56
N ASP A 127 2.62 6.74 -13.88
CA ASP A 127 2.68 7.79 -12.87
C ASP A 127 1.28 8.14 -12.34
N PRO A 128 1.00 7.91 -11.04
CA PRO A 128 -0.25 8.33 -10.41
C PRO A 128 -0.51 9.82 -10.51
N LYS A 129 0.53 10.66 -10.63
CA LYS A 129 0.33 12.09 -10.79
C LYS A 129 -0.31 12.46 -12.12
N LEU A 130 -0.05 11.70 -13.19
CA LEU A 130 -0.60 11.94 -14.51
C LEU A 130 -1.93 11.22 -14.72
N PHE A 131 -2.03 9.99 -14.22
CA PHE A 131 -3.19 9.12 -14.43
C PHE A 131 -4.17 9.09 -13.25
N GLY A 132 -3.94 9.83 -12.16
CA GLY A 132 -4.75 9.74 -10.93
C GLY A 132 -6.21 10.18 -11.04
N LYS A 133 -6.67 10.70 -12.19
CA LYS A 133 -8.11 10.90 -12.46
C LYS A 133 -8.77 9.72 -13.16
N VAL A 134 -7.98 8.79 -13.67
CA VAL A 134 -8.43 7.60 -14.40
C VAL A 134 -8.74 6.44 -13.44
N VAL A 135 -7.93 6.31 -12.40
CA VAL A 135 -8.05 5.26 -11.38
C VAL A 135 -8.51 5.91 -10.09
N ASP A 136 -9.46 5.27 -9.42
CA ASP A 136 -9.93 5.74 -8.11
C ASP A 136 -8.88 5.48 -7.05
N ASP A 137 -8.48 6.58 -6.42
CA ASP A 137 -7.45 6.66 -5.41
C ASP A 137 -7.85 6.00 -4.09
N ASP A 138 -9.15 5.81 -3.81
CA ASP A 138 -9.66 5.23 -2.56
C ASP A 138 -9.80 3.70 -2.61
N THR A 139 -9.41 3.08 -3.73
CA THR A 139 -9.45 1.62 -3.90
C THR A 139 -8.18 0.95 -3.38
N TRP A 140 -8.28 -0.35 -3.08
CA TRP A 140 -7.13 -1.17 -2.66
C TRP A 140 -5.98 -1.11 -3.67
N ILE A 141 -6.29 -1.18 -4.97
CA ILE A 141 -5.28 -1.10 -6.02
C ILE A 141 -4.76 0.31 -6.24
N GLY A 142 -5.60 1.34 -6.11
CA GLY A 142 -5.19 2.74 -6.17
C GLY A 142 -4.18 3.10 -5.05
N HIS A 143 -4.46 2.66 -3.82
CA HIS A 143 -3.53 2.78 -2.70
C HIS A 143 -2.20 2.07 -2.98
N THR A 144 -2.26 0.83 -3.47
CA THR A 144 -1.06 0.03 -3.79
C THR A 144 -0.23 0.68 -4.89
N TRP A 145 -0.88 1.20 -5.93
CA TRP A 145 -0.23 1.88 -7.05
C TRP A 145 0.50 3.16 -6.61
N LYS A 146 -0.12 3.99 -5.76
CA LYS A 146 0.55 5.15 -5.15
C LYS A 146 1.72 4.74 -4.26
N PHE A 147 1.54 3.70 -3.45
CA PHE A 147 2.59 3.18 -2.58
C PHE A 147 3.83 2.75 -3.39
N LEU A 148 3.62 1.99 -4.47
CA LEU A 148 4.69 1.59 -5.39
C LEU A 148 5.47 2.80 -5.93
N ARG A 149 4.75 3.85 -6.35
CA ARG A 149 5.38 5.09 -6.83
C ARG A 149 6.15 5.80 -5.72
N GLU A 150 5.59 5.93 -4.52
CA GLU A 150 6.23 6.61 -3.39
C GLU A 150 7.52 5.89 -2.97
N GLN A 151 7.50 4.56 -2.97
CA GLN A 151 8.64 3.73 -2.56
C GLN A 151 9.60 3.40 -3.72
N LEU A 152 9.33 3.88 -4.94
CA LEU A 152 10.12 3.59 -6.15
C LEU A 152 10.26 2.08 -6.43
N ILE A 153 9.17 1.33 -6.21
CA ILE A 153 9.12 -0.12 -6.43
C ILE A 153 8.41 -0.38 -7.77
N SER A 154 9.03 -1.22 -8.60
CA SER A 154 8.39 -1.78 -9.80
C SER A 154 7.90 -3.20 -9.49
N VAL A 155 6.64 -3.47 -9.87
CA VAL A 155 6.04 -4.80 -9.80
C VAL A 155 5.46 -5.11 -11.17
N LEU A 156 5.94 -6.19 -11.76
CA LEU A 156 5.46 -6.70 -13.04
C LEU A 156 4.57 -7.92 -12.79
N PRO A 157 3.26 -7.75 -12.59
CA PRO A 157 2.37 -8.88 -12.48
C PRO A 157 2.41 -9.70 -13.78
N GLU A 158 2.44 -11.02 -13.65
CA GLU A 158 2.39 -11.94 -14.80
C GLU A 158 1.02 -11.94 -15.48
N THR A 159 -0.02 -11.56 -14.74
CA THR A 159 -1.42 -11.52 -15.18
C THR A 159 -1.83 -10.12 -15.64
N GLY A 160 -2.81 -10.06 -16.54
CA GLY A 160 -3.51 -8.83 -16.91
C GLY A 160 -2.79 -7.83 -17.81
N LYS A 161 -1.56 -8.11 -18.26
CA LYS A 161 -0.91 -7.23 -19.24
C LYS A 161 -1.67 -7.26 -20.57
N PRO A 162 -2.16 -6.10 -21.07
CA PRO A 162 -2.84 -6.06 -22.34
C PRO A 162 -1.87 -6.38 -23.47
N LYS A 163 -2.34 -7.10 -24.48
CA LYS A 163 -1.56 -7.46 -25.68
C LYS A 163 -2.03 -6.64 -26.86
N LEU A 164 -1.09 -6.19 -27.69
CA LEU A 164 -1.41 -5.56 -28.97
C LEU A 164 -2.08 -6.59 -29.89
N ARG A 165 -3.12 -6.15 -30.62
CA ARG A 165 -3.91 -7.05 -31.47
C ARG A 165 -3.25 -7.28 -32.83
N ARG A 166 -2.56 -6.27 -33.37
CA ARG A 166 -1.91 -6.32 -34.69
C ARG A 166 -0.50 -5.77 -34.64
N ALA A 167 0.31 -6.18 -35.61
CA ALA A 167 1.63 -5.58 -35.83
C ALA A 167 1.47 -4.10 -36.23
N GLY A 168 2.17 -3.22 -35.52
CA GLY A 168 2.09 -1.76 -35.72
C GLY A 168 1.09 -1.04 -34.81
N ASP A 169 0.26 -1.76 -34.05
CA ASP A 169 -0.62 -1.13 -33.05
C ASP A 169 0.20 -0.51 -31.91
N GLN A 170 -0.38 0.52 -31.28
CA GLN A 170 0.17 1.16 -30.09
C GLN A 170 -0.94 1.37 -29.05
N PHE A 171 -0.57 1.43 -27.78
CA PHE A 171 -1.49 1.80 -26.72
C PHE A 171 -1.82 3.28 -26.81
N LEU A 172 -3.09 3.61 -27.01
CA LEU A 172 -3.56 4.98 -27.16
C LEU A 172 -3.15 5.86 -25.97
N MET A 173 -3.20 5.31 -24.75
CA MET A 173 -2.89 6.07 -23.54
C MET A 173 -1.38 6.28 -23.34
N ASP A 174 -0.53 5.40 -23.90
CA ASP A 174 0.92 5.62 -23.92
C ASP A 174 1.25 6.79 -24.85
N VAL A 175 0.63 6.85 -26.03
CA VAL A 175 0.76 7.98 -26.96
C VAL A 175 0.20 9.25 -26.33
N ALA A 176 -0.96 9.19 -25.69
CA ALA A 176 -1.59 10.33 -25.01
C ALA A 176 -0.66 10.92 -23.93
N ALA A 177 0.04 10.09 -23.16
CA ALA A 177 0.98 10.55 -22.14
C ALA A 177 2.22 11.29 -22.70
N THR A 178 2.54 11.11 -23.99
CA THR A 178 3.61 11.89 -24.65
C THR A 178 3.15 13.29 -25.08
N ILE A 179 1.86 13.43 -25.40
CA ILE A 179 1.25 14.64 -25.94
C ILE A 179 0.70 15.51 -24.81
N PHE A 180 -0.11 14.93 -23.94
CA PHE A 180 -0.79 15.63 -22.85
C PHE A 180 0.01 15.56 -21.55
N ARG A 181 -0.09 16.61 -20.75
CA ARG A 181 0.69 16.75 -19.51
C ARG A 181 -0.17 16.94 -18.27
N THR A 182 -1.50 17.08 -18.43
CA THR A 182 -2.41 17.26 -17.31
C THR A 182 -3.31 16.04 -17.08
N PRO A 183 -3.64 15.71 -15.83
CA PRO A 183 -4.54 14.58 -15.54
C PRO A 183 -5.94 14.73 -16.13
N SER A 184 -6.42 15.97 -16.25
CA SER A 184 -7.75 16.25 -16.80
C SER A 184 -7.82 15.97 -18.30
N GLU A 185 -6.75 16.23 -19.05
CA GLU A 185 -6.67 15.91 -20.48
C GLU A 185 -6.59 14.40 -20.70
N ILE A 186 -5.72 13.73 -19.94
CA ILE A 186 -5.57 12.28 -19.95
C ILE A 186 -6.91 11.58 -19.64
N ASP A 187 -7.63 12.03 -18.60
CA ASP A 187 -8.95 11.49 -18.26
C ASP A 187 -9.96 11.67 -19.41
N ARG A 188 -10.01 12.84 -20.06
CA ARG A 188 -10.90 13.06 -21.21
C ARG A 188 -10.62 12.09 -22.35
N VAL A 189 -9.35 11.91 -22.72
CA VAL A 189 -8.95 10.93 -23.76
C VAL A 189 -9.33 9.52 -23.32
N ASN A 190 -9.10 9.18 -22.06
CA ASN A 190 -9.42 7.86 -21.53
C ASN A 190 -10.92 7.55 -21.55
N ARG A 191 -11.77 8.53 -21.24
CA ARG A 191 -13.23 8.38 -21.34
C ARG A 191 -13.68 8.10 -22.77
N CYS A 192 -13.11 8.81 -23.75
CA CYS A 192 -13.38 8.52 -25.16
C CYS A 192 -12.91 7.10 -25.52
N ARG A 193 -11.73 6.68 -25.06
CA ARG A 193 -11.21 5.32 -25.26
C ARG A 193 -12.17 4.27 -24.73
N LEU A 194 -12.61 4.39 -23.47
CA LEU A 194 -13.49 3.43 -22.82
C LEU A 194 -14.88 3.37 -23.46
N HIS A 195 -15.39 4.48 -24.02
CA HIS A 195 -16.68 4.50 -24.73
C HIS A 195 -16.65 3.77 -26.08
N LEU A 196 -15.48 3.68 -26.73
CA LEU A 196 -15.32 3.11 -28.07
C LEU A 196 -14.91 1.63 -28.08
N GLN A 197 -14.70 1.02 -26.90
CA GLN A 197 -14.30 -0.38 -26.72
C GLN A 197 -15.50 -1.31 -26.54
#